data_AF-A0A2D6MGW1-F1
#
_entry.id   AF-A0A2D6MGW1-F1
#
_cell.length_a   1.000
_cell.length_b   1.000
_cell.length_c   1.000
_cell.angle_alpha   90.00
_cell.angle_beta   90.00
_cell.angle_gamma   90.00
#
_symmetry.space_group_name_H-M   'P 1'
#
loop_
_entity.id
_entity.type
_entity.pdbx_description
1 polymer ?
#
loop_
_entity_poly.entity_id
_entity_poly.type
_entity_poly.pdbx_seq_one_letter_code
_entity_poly.pdbx_strand_id
1 'polypeptide(L)'
;MKDVVFKFFIVSLIFLTGCSGKLHYAGKGFEPSQSLCVDALLVNMDKAGCNIIYYGYSPSHGAFKVRCIDSSKVDSNDDWVSHEWTTYSFFISPSFASPELHAKLSPICSDRNVTVYFLNEN
;
A
#
# COMPACT_ATOMS: atom_id res chain seq x y z
N MET A 1 12.45 20.66 8.59
CA MET A 1 11.93 19.50 7.83
C MET A 1 11.77 19.96 6.41
N LYS A 2 12.33 19.23 5.45
CA LYS A 2 12.17 19.52 4.01
C LYS A 2 11.15 18.54 3.48
N ASP A 3 9.96 19.04 3.15
CA ASP A 3 8.91 18.25 2.52
C ASP A 3 9.31 17.96 1.07
N VAL A 4 9.33 16.68 0.71
CA VAL A 4 9.61 16.22 -0.66
C VAL A 4 8.26 15.86 -1.28
N VAL A 5 7.80 16.70 -2.20
CA VAL A 5 6.54 16.53 -2.94
C VAL A 5 6.87 16.09 -4.36
N PHE A 6 6.46 14.88 -4.76
CA PHE A 6 6.58 14.39 -6.14
C PHE A 6 5.22 14.43 -6.84
N LYS A 7 5.19 14.96 -8.06
CA LYS A 7 3.99 15.12 -8.90
C LYS A 7 4.24 14.36 -10.19
N PHE A 8 3.41 13.35 -10.51
CA PHE A 8 3.56 12.54 -11.72
C PHE A 8 2.36 12.69 -12.66
N PHE A 9 2.67 12.67 -13.95
CA PHE A 9 1.76 12.78 -15.08
C PHE A 9 1.91 11.51 -15.94
N ILE A 10 0.81 11.09 -16.58
CA ILE A 10 0.69 10.34 -17.87
C ILE A 10 0.30 8.83 -17.86
N VAL A 11 -0.87 8.61 -18.48
CA VAL A 11 -1.30 7.67 -19.55
C VAL A 11 -1.27 6.15 -19.34
N SER A 12 -2.47 5.57 -19.47
CA SER A 12 -2.84 4.15 -19.49
C SER A 12 -2.22 3.33 -20.62
N LEU A 13 -1.77 2.11 -20.27
CA LEU A 13 -1.80 0.94 -21.15
C LEU A 13 -1.98 -0.34 -20.30
N ILE A 14 -2.99 -1.14 -20.64
CA ILE A 14 -3.42 -2.38 -19.97
C ILE A 14 -2.48 -3.55 -20.34
N PHE A 15 -2.12 -4.45 -19.41
CA PHE A 15 -1.84 -5.86 -19.74
C PHE A 15 -2.07 -6.81 -18.54
N LEU A 16 -2.72 -7.95 -18.84
CA LEU A 16 -2.93 -9.14 -18.02
C LEU A 16 -1.62 -9.94 -17.83
N THR A 17 -1.47 -10.64 -16.69
CA THR A 17 -0.70 -11.90 -16.39
C THR A 17 -0.23 -11.84 -14.93
N GLY A 18 -0.49 -12.84 -14.06
CA GLY A 18 0.13 -14.16 -14.02
C GLY A 18 1.24 -14.17 -12.94
N CYS A 19 1.05 -14.88 -11.83
CA CYS A 19 2.07 -15.04 -10.79
C CYS A 19 3.32 -15.73 -11.36
N SER A 20 4.38 -14.97 -11.68
CA SER A 20 5.73 -15.50 -11.87
C SER A 20 6.75 -14.37 -11.69
N GLY A 21 7.87 -14.69 -11.06
CA GLY A 21 8.84 -13.74 -10.50
C GLY A 21 9.34 -12.67 -11.48
N LYS A 22 9.64 -11.50 -10.91
CA LYS A 22 10.09 -10.24 -11.54
C LYS A 22 8.97 -9.33 -12.07
N LEU A 23 8.04 -8.94 -11.20
CA LEU A 23 7.35 -7.67 -11.36
C LEU A 23 8.26 -6.55 -10.81
N HIS A 24 9.26 -6.18 -11.59
CA HIS A 24 9.89 -4.87 -11.41
C HIS A 24 8.94 -3.84 -12.01
N TYR A 25 8.01 -3.34 -11.20
CA TYR A 25 7.33 -2.11 -11.56
C TYR A 25 8.36 -0.97 -11.52
N ALA A 26 8.58 -0.35 -12.67
CA ALA A 26 9.55 0.72 -12.89
C ALA A 26 8.82 2.07 -12.97
N GLY A 27 8.19 2.48 -11.87
CA GLY A 27 7.87 3.90 -11.68
C GLY A 27 9.18 4.69 -11.61
N LYS A 28 9.27 5.83 -12.31
CA LYS A 28 10.49 6.67 -12.27
C LYS A 28 10.73 7.13 -10.82
N GLY A 29 11.81 6.65 -10.21
CA GLY A 29 12.20 7.02 -8.85
C GLY A 29 11.62 6.14 -7.73
N PHE A 30 10.98 5.02 -8.07
CA PHE A 30 10.62 4.02 -7.05
C PHE A 30 11.89 3.27 -6.63
N GLU A 31 12.29 3.44 -5.36
CA GLU A 31 13.32 2.62 -4.74
C GLU A 31 12.63 1.46 -4.01
N PRO A 32 12.91 0.20 -4.39
CA PRO A 32 12.25 -0.93 -3.78
C PRO A 32 12.64 -1.05 -2.31
N SER A 33 11.62 -1.23 -1.46
CA SER A 33 11.86 -1.71 -0.12
C SER A 33 12.28 -3.19 -0.23
N GLN A 34 13.08 -3.70 0.70
CA GLN A 34 13.47 -5.12 0.71
C GLN A 34 12.28 -6.07 1.04
N SER A 35 11.06 -5.62 0.80
CA SER A 35 9.78 -6.31 0.99
C SER A 35 8.91 -6.15 -0.24
N LEU A 36 8.66 -7.27 -0.93
CA LEU A 36 7.73 -7.29 -2.07
C LEU A 36 6.30 -6.89 -1.65
N CYS A 37 5.92 -7.18 -0.40
CA CYS A 37 4.60 -6.83 0.10
C CYS A 37 4.41 -5.32 0.29
N VAL A 38 5.44 -4.63 0.79
CA VAL A 38 5.39 -3.16 0.94
C VAL A 38 5.45 -2.51 -0.43
N ASP A 39 6.31 -2.99 -1.33
CA ASP A 39 6.39 -2.46 -2.68
C ASP A 39 5.07 -2.59 -3.43
N ALA A 40 4.44 -3.77 -3.36
CA ALA A 40 3.13 -4.02 -3.98
C ALA A 40 2.04 -3.13 -3.38
N LEU A 41 2.05 -2.90 -2.06
CA LEU A 41 1.12 -1.97 -1.41
C LEU A 41 1.24 -0.57 -2.01
N LEU A 42 2.45 -0.03 -2.09
CA LEU A 42 2.67 1.34 -2.59
C LEU A 42 2.29 1.48 -4.06
N VAL A 43 2.62 0.47 -4.88
CA VAL A 43 2.22 0.45 -6.30
C VAL A 43 0.71 0.39 -6.46
N ASN A 44 0.01 -0.40 -5.64
CA ASN A 44 -1.45 -0.47 -5.69
C ASN A 44 -2.10 0.86 -5.27
N MET A 45 -1.57 1.53 -4.25
CA MET A 45 -2.04 2.85 -3.82
C MET A 45 -1.82 3.92 -4.91
N ASP A 46 -0.64 3.94 -5.54
CA ASP A 46 -0.34 4.85 -6.65
C ASP A 46 -1.25 4.59 -7.86
N LYS A 47 -1.40 3.33 -8.26
CA LYS A 47 -2.30 2.92 -9.35
C LYS A 47 -3.75 3.34 -9.09
N ALA A 48 -4.20 3.20 -7.83
CA ALA A 48 -5.51 3.62 -7.38
C ALA A 48 -5.71 5.15 -7.34
N GLY A 49 -4.65 5.93 -7.62
CA GLY A 49 -4.73 7.40 -7.70
C GLY A 49 -4.49 8.08 -6.36
N CYS A 50 -3.79 7.42 -5.43
CA CYS A 50 -3.33 8.08 -4.22
C CYS A 50 -2.22 9.08 -4.54
N ASN A 51 -2.47 10.36 -4.27
CA ASN A 51 -1.51 11.43 -4.52
C ASN A 51 -0.54 11.59 -3.33
N ILE A 52 -1.04 11.38 -2.11
CA ILE A 52 -0.24 11.56 -0.89
C ILE A 52 -0.46 10.37 0.03
N ILE A 53 0.65 9.71 0.40
CA ILE A 53 0.66 8.58 1.33
C ILE A 53 1.20 9.06 2.68
N TYR A 54 0.42 8.82 3.74
CA TYR A 54 0.87 8.98 5.11
C TYR A 54 1.58 7.71 5.59
N TYR A 55 2.66 7.93 6.33
CA TYR A 55 3.41 6.90 7.04
C TYR A 55 3.55 7.30 8.52
N GLY A 56 3.25 6.39 9.44
CA GLY A 56 3.51 6.63 10.85
C GLY A 56 3.26 5.43 11.73
N TYR A 57 3.94 5.37 12.87
CA TYR A 57 3.78 4.28 13.82
C TYR A 57 2.42 4.37 14.54
N SER A 58 1.73 3.23 14.68
CA SER A 58 0.46 3.12 15.38
C SER A 58 0.64 2.28 16.66
N PRO A 59 0.77 2.92 17.85
CA PRO A 59 0.97 2.23 19.11
C PRO A 59 -0.12 1.21 19.42
N SER A 60 -1.37 1.52 19.08
CA SER A 60 -2.54 0.65 19.32
C SER A 60 -2.47 -0.70 18.59
N HIS A 61 -1.67 -0.78 17.53
CA HIS A 61 -1.51 -1.98 16.70
C HIS A 61 -0.08 -2.49 16.69
N GLY A 62 0.86 -1.84 17.41
CA GLY A 62 2.27 -2.21 17.39
C GLY A 62 2.94 -2.16 16.02
N ALA A 63 2.33 -1.50 15.03
CA ALA A 63 2.68 -1.61 13.61
C ALA A 63 2.83 -0.26 12.92
N PHE A 64 3.50 -0.24 11.77
CA PHE A 64 3.65 0.96 10.95
C PHE A 64 2.43 1.15 10.05
N LYS A 65 1.65 2.19 10.32
CA LYS A 65 0.43 2.52 9.58
C LYS A 65 0.79 3.25 8.29
N VAL A 66 0.17 2.80 7.20
CA VAL A 66 0.23 3.41 5.86
C VAL A 66 -1.19 3.67 5.40
N ARG A 67 -1.48 4.89 4.94
CA ARG A 67 -2.81 5.22 4.39
C ARG A 67 -2.71 6.30 3.33
N CYS A 68 -3.65 6.29 2.39
CA CYS A 68 -3.81 7.42 1.51
C CYS A 68 -4.43 8.59 2.27
N ILE A 69 -3.97 9.82 2.03
CA ILE A 69 -4.55 11.03 2.63
C ILE A 69 -5.09 12.02 1.61
N ASP A 70 -4.71 11.86 0.35
CA ASP A 70 -5.25 12.63 -0.76
C ASP A 70 -5.25 11.75 -2.02
N SER A 71 -6.35 11.74 -2.75
CA SER A 71 -6.53 10.88 -3.93
C SER A 71 -7.33 11.59 -5.00
N SER A 72 -6.83 11.53 -6.24
CA SER A 72 -7.40 12.25 -7.39
C SER A 72 -8.52 11.48 -8.12
N LYS A 73 -8.77 10.22 -7.75
CA LYS A 73 -9.65 9.28 -8.49
C LYS A 73 -10.93 8.85 -7.76
N VAL A 74 -11.32 9.52 -6.68
CA VAL A 74 -12.48 9.08 -5.86
C VAL A 74 -13.84 9.30 -6.55
N ASP A 75 -13.87 10.06 -7.66
CA ASP A 75 -15.13 10.52 -8.26
C ASP A 75 -15.73 9.64 -9.38
N SER A 76 -15.24 8.41 -9.61
CA SER A 76 -15.85 7.54 -10.64
C SER A 76 -16.17 6.14 -10.14
N ASN A 77 -17.48 5.84 -10.14
CA ASN A 77 -18.18 4.59 -9.84
C ASN A 77 -17.66 3.29 -10.51
N ASP A 78 -16.49 3.27 -11.16
CA ASP A 78 -16.12 2.23 -12.11
C ASP A 78 -15.06 1.22 -11.64
N ASP A 79 -14.40 1.39 -10.49
CA ASP A 79 -13.42 0.39 -10.03
C ASP A 79 -13.36 0.24 -8.51
N TRP A 80 -14.25 -0.58 -7.96
CA TRP A 80 -14.34 -0.87 -6.52
C TRP A 80 -13.01 -1.34 -5.91
N VAL A 81 -12.16 -2.03 -6.68
CA VAL A 81 -10.84 -2.49 -6.23
C VAL A 81 -9.91 -1.31 -5.95
N SER A 82 -10.01 -0.24 -6.75
CA SER A 82 -9.20 0.97 -6.55
C SER A 82 -9.63 1.78 -5.33
N HIS A 83 -10.89 1.66 -4.92
CA HIS A 83 -11.43 2.36 -3.75
C HIS A 83 -10.80 1.87 -2.44
N GLU A 84 -10.55 0.57 -2.31
CA GLU A 84 -9.98 -0.01 -1.08
C GLU A 84 -8.56 0.50 -0.80
N TRP A 85 -7.71 0.61 -1.84
CA TRP A 85 -6.33 1.09 -1.69
C TRP A 85 -6.22 2.57 -1.34
N THR A 86 -7.27 3.35 -1.60
CA THR A 86 -7.33 4.78 -1.24
C THR A 86 -8.11 5.03 0.05
N THR A 87 -8.95 4.09 0.48
CA THR A 87 -9.83 4.26 1.64
C THR A 87 -9.28 3.58 2.89
N TYR A 88 -8.75 2.37 2.76
CA TYR A 88 -8.32 1.60 3.92
C TYR A 88 -7.01 2.09 4.51
N SER A 89 -6.85 1.80 5.80
CA SER A 89 -5.58 1.88 6.50
C SER A 89 -4.88 0.53 6.46
N PHE A 90 -3.63 0.55 6.02
CA PHE A 90 -2.75 -0.61 6.00
C PHE A 90 -1.76 -0.54 7.15
N PHE A 91 -1.30 -1.71 7.61
CA PHE A 91 -0.38 -1.84 8.72
C PHE A 91 0.74 -2.80 8.34
N ILE A 92 1.99 -2.33 8.41
CA ILE A 92 3.19 -3.11 8.15
C ILE A 92 3.79 -3.49 9.49
N SER A 93 3.94 -4.79 9.73
CA SER A 93 4.57 -5.32 10.93
C SER A 93 5.67 -6.31 10.56
N PRO A 94 6.76 -6.43 11.35
CA PRO A 94 7.70 -7.53 11.19
C PRO A 94 7.00 -8.90 11.26
N SER A 95 7.43 -9.86 10.44
CA SER A 95 6.80 -11.20 10.36
C SER A 95 6.92 -12.01 11.66
N PHE A 96 7.83 -11.62 12.56
CA PHE A 96 8.05 -12.25 13.87
C PHE A 96 7.29 -11.55 15.02
N ALA A 97 6.51 -10.51 14.73
CA ALA A 97 5.74 -9.81 15.75
C ALA A 97 4.61 -10.70 16.33
N SER A 98 4.24 -10.43 17.59
CA SER A 98 3.21 -11.22 18.28
C SER A 98 1.86 -11.16 17.54
N PRO A 99 1.22 -12.30 17.24
CA PRO A 99 -0.10 -12.34 16.57
C PRO A 99 -1.19 -11.58 17.34
N GLU A 100 -1.06 -11.47 18.66
CA GLU A 100 -2.02 -10.81 19.55
C GLU A 100 -2.18 -9.32 19.23
N LEU A 101 -1.11 -8.66 18.76
CA LEU A 101 -1.11 -7.24 18.39
C LEU A 101 -1.94 -6.96 17.12
N HIS A 102 -2.16 -7.98 16.30
CA HIS A 102 -2.84 -7.87 15.01
C HIS A 102 -4.14 -8.67 14.93
N ALA A 103 -4.67 -9.14 16.07
CA ALA A 103 -5.86 -10.02 16.10
C ALA A 103 -7.13 -9.39 15.47
N LYS A 104 -7.18 -8.06 15.33
CA LYS A 104 -8.27 -7.31 14.69
C LYS A 104 -7.94 -6.85 13.26
N LEU A 105 -6.77 -7.21 12.75
CA LEU A 105 -6.31 -6.84 11.42
C LEU A 105 -6.34 -8.05 10.50
N SER A 106 -6.70 -7.83 9.25
CA SER A 106 -6.75 -8.88 8.23
C SER A 106 -5.45 -8.88 7.42
N PRO A 107 -4.69 -9.98 7.33
CA PRO A 107 -3.47 -10.03 6.54
C PRO A 107 -3.79 -10.03 5.04
N ILE A 108 -3.03 -9.28 4.25
CA ILE A 108 -3.17 -9.23 2.78
C ILE A 108 -1.93 -9.70 2.03
N CYS A 109 -0.75 -9.56 2.63
CA CYS A 109 0.49 -10.02 2.06
C CYS A 109 1.48 -10.33 3.18
N SER A 110 2.29 -11.37 3.00
CA SER A 110 3.40 -11.64 3.90
C SER A 110 4.62 -12.06 3.09
N ASP A 111 5.78 -11.57 3.52
CA ASP A 111 7.08 -12.06 3.08
C ASP A 111 7.95 -12.45 4.29
N ARG A 112 9.23 -12.71 4.05
CA ARG A 112 10.18 -13.14 5.09
C ARG A 112 10.39 -12.08 6.18
N ASN A 113 10.24 -10.81 5.84
CA ASN A 113 10.60 -9.69 6.70
C ASN A 113 9.37 -9.06 7.36
N VAL A 114 8.28 -8.92 6.61
CA VAL A 114 7.07 -8.24 7.08
C VAL A 114 5.78 -8.96 6.68
N THR A 115 4.74 -8.68 7.45
CA THR A 115 3.34 -8.95 7.11
C THR A 115 2.60 -7.62 7.00
N VAL A 116 1.87 -7.46 5.91
CA VAL A 116 1.00 -6.30 5.66
C VAL A 116 -0.43 -6.72 5.96
N TYR A 117 -1.09 -5.91 6.77
CA TYR A 117 -2.47 -6.06 7.17
C TYR A 117 -3.30 -4.86 6.72
N PHE A 118 -4.62 -4.99 6.75
CA PHE A 118 -5.56 -3.87 6.68
C PHE A 118 -6.60 -3.99 7.79
N LEU A 119 -7.18 -2.86 8.16
CA LEU A 119 -8.36 -2.81 9.02
C LEU A 119 -9.59 -2.63 8.15
N ASN A 120 -10.47 -3.63 8.14
CA ASN A 120 -11.80 -3.49 7.55
C ASN A 120 -12.72 -2.87 8.62
N GLU A 121 -13.05 -1.60 8.48
CA GLU A 121 -14.03 -0.91 9.33
C GLU A 121 -15.45 -1.26 8.84
N ASN A 122 -15.86 -2.53 9.04
CA ASN A 122 -17.26 -2.95 8.93
C ASN A 122 -18.01 -2.67 10.24
#